data_AF-A0A7S0HNW9-F1
#
_entry.id   AF-A0A7S0HNW9-F1
#
_cell.length_a   1.000
_cell.length_b   1.000
_cell.length_c   1.000
_cell.angle_alpha   90.00
_cell.angle_beta   90.00
_cell.angle_gamma   90.00
#
_symmetry.space_group_name_H-M   'P 1'
#
loop_
_entity.id
_entity.type
_entity.pdbx_description
1 polymer ?
#
loop_
_entity_poly.entity_id
_entity_poly.type
_entity_poly.pdbx_seq_one_letter_code
_entity_poly.pdbx_strand_id
1 'polypeptide(L)'
;NDFVHQPVLAPGDCLVFTEAALHGTLPWAAAHQRRTVIYRFAPAGSAYGRGYLPQWPADALEGMSEAQSAVMEAPYHPRMNRTYLTPEGKAAPPRPREPFKVEFDERVFG
;
A
#
# COMPACT_ATOMS: atom_id res chain seq x y z
N ASN A 1 20.88 -23.48 13.64
CA ASN A 1 19.81 -22.87 12.83
C ASN A 1 20.41 -21.63 12.21
N ASP A 2 21.38 -21.83 11.32
CA ASP A 2 22.46 -20.86 11.10
C ASP A 2 22.10 -19.81 10.03
N PHE A 3 20.90 -19.93 9.47
CA PHE A 3 20.39 -19.10 8.38
C PHE A 3 19.17 -18.26 8.77
N VAL A 4 18.71 -18.36 10.02
CA VAL A 4 17.55 -17.61 10.52
C VAL A 4 17.98 -16.74 11.69
N HIS A 5 17.81 -15.43 11.54
CA HIS A 5 18.08 -14.45 12.58
C HIS A 5 16.78 -13.89 13.14
N GLN A 6 16.64 -13.87 14.47
CA GLN A 6 15.50 -13.25 15.13
C GLN A 6 15.84 -11.79 15.49
N PRO A 7 15.28 -10.79 14.80
CA PRO A 7 15.49 -9.39 15.17
C PRO A 7 14.86 -9.10 16.54
N VAL A 8 15.62 -8.46 17.42
CA VAL A 8 15.15 -7.95 18.71
C VAL A 8 14.69 -6.51 18.51
N LEU A 9 13.45 -6.21 18.91
CA LEU A 9 12.80 -4.91 18.71
C LEU A 9 12.22 -4.40 20.03
N ALA A 10 12.34 -3.09 20.25
CA ALA A 10 11.68 -2.35 21.32
C ALA A 10 10.35 -1.73 20.83
N PRO A 11 9.46 -1.28 21.74
CA PRO A 11 8.28 -0.52 21.35
C PRO A 11 8.65 0.73 20.55
N GLY A 12 8.11 0.84 19.33
CA GLY A 12 8.40 1.94 18.41
C GLY A 12 9.39 1.58 17.29
N ASP A 13 10.11 0.47 17.41
CA ASP A 13 10.99 0.01 16.34
C ASP A 13 10.20 -0.52 15.13
N CYS A 14 10.77 -0.32 13.95
CA CYS A 14 10.20 -0.78 12.68
C CYS A 14 11.12 -1.81 12.02
N LEU A 15 10.53 -2.97 11.65
CA LEU A 15 11.19 -3.95 10.79
C LEU A 15 10.64 -3.81 9.37
N VAL A 16 11.51 -3.44 8.42
CA VAL A 16 11.17 -3.35 7.00
C VAL A 16 11.78 -4.55 6.28
N PHE A 17 10.93 -5.30 5.57
CA PHE A 17 11.34 -6.43 4.75
C PHE A 17 10.45 -6.50 3.50
N THR A 18 10.95 -7.18 2.46
CA THR A 18 10.18 -7.37 1.23
C THR A 18 9.38 -8.67 1.30
N GLU A 19 8.32 -8.79 0.50
CA GLU A 19 7.52 -10.02 0.42
C GLU A 19 8.36 -11.27 0.09
N ALA A 20 9.43 -11.09 -0.70
CA ALA A 20 10.34 -12.16 -1.08
C ALA A 20 11.28 -12.65 0.06
N ALA A 21 11.37 -11.93 1.18
CA ALA A 21 12.19 -12.36 2.30
C ALA A 21 11.57 -13.57 3.00
N LEU A 22 12.32 -14.67 3.17
CA LEU A 22 11.86 -15.80 3.98
C LEU A 22 11.68 -15.33 5.43
N HIS A 23 10.45 -15.38 5.93
CA HIS A 23 10.13 -14.96 7.29
C HIS A 23 9.04 -15.86 7.89
N GLY A 24 8.94 -15.81 9.21
CA GLY A 24 7.97 -16.59 9.96
C GLY A 24 7.82 -16.06 11.37
N THR A 25 6.71 -16.39 12.00
CA THR A 25 6.45 -16.04 13.39
C THR A 25 6.55 -17.29 14.25
N LEU A 26 7.46 -17.30 15.22
CA LEU A 26 7.52 -18.37 16.22
C LEU A 26 6.34 -18.26 17.20
N PRO A 27 5.90 -19.39 17.80
CA PRO A 27 4.90 -19.39 18.85
C PRO A 27 5.29 -18.41 19.98
N TRP A 28 4.31 -17.64 20.44
CA TRP A 28 4.52 -16.68 21.50
C TRP A 28 4.51 -17.37 22.87
N ALA A 29 5.59 -17.23 23.64
CA ALA A 29 5.77 -17.94 24.91
C ALA A 29 5.82 -17.03 26.16
N ALA A 30 5.72 -15.71 26.01
CA ALA A 30 5.78 -14.79 27.14
C ALA A 30 4.41 -14.63 27.82
N ALA A 31 4.41 -14.32 29.12
CA ALA A 31 3.19 -14.13 29.92
C ALA A 31 2.35 -12.89 29.54
N HIS A 32 2.90 -11.97 28.74
CA HIS A 32 2.23 -10.75 28.29
C HIS A 32 1.82 -10.86 26.82
N GLN A 33 0.93 -9.99 26.34
CA GLN A 33 0.55 -9.95 24.92
C GLN A 33 1.62 -9.27 24.06
N ARG A 34 1.91 -9.83 22.88
CA ARG A 34 2.63 -9.11 21.81
C ARG A 34 1.63 -8.40 20.90
N ARG A 35 1.84 -7.10 20.67
CA ARG A 35 1.06 -6.30 19.70
C ARG A 35 1.99 -5.77 18.62
N THR A 36 1.58 -5.90 17.37
CA THR A 36 2.30 -5.38 16.20
C THR A 36 1.31 -4.75 15.24
N VAL A 37 1.75 -3.71 14.54
CA VAL A 37 1.02 -3.14 13.40
C VAL A 37 1.78 -3.52 12.14
N ILE A 38 1.09 -4.14 11.19
CA ILE A 38 1.68 -4.58 9.93
C ILE A 38 1.12 -3.69 8.82
N TYR A 39 1.99 -2.87 8.25
CA TYR A 39 1.69 -2.10 7.05
C TYR A 39 2.22 -2.86 5.84
N ARG A 40 1.33 -3.18 4.89
CA ARG A 40 1.68 -3.83 3.64
C ARG A 40 1.59 -2.82 2.51
N PHE A 41 2.72 -2.56 1.87
CA PHE A 41 2.78 -1.70 0.70
C PHE A 41 2.87 -2.57 -0.55
N ALA A 42 2.12 -2.18 -1.58
CA ALA A 42 2.09 -2.86 -2.87
C ALA A 42 2.17 -1.80 -3.99
N PRO A 43 2.55 -2.19 -5.21
CA PRO A 43 2.42 -1.32 -6.38
C PRO A 43 0.97 -0.86 -6.55
N ALA A 44 0.76 0.35 -7.08
CA ALA A 44 -0.56 0.99 -7.16
C ALA A 44 -1.66 0.17 -7.85
N GLY A 45 -1.30 -0.76 -8.75
CA GLY A 45 -2.26 -1.65 -9.42
C GLY A 45 -2.61 -2.91 -8.64
N SER A 46 -2.15 -3.07 -7.40
CA SER A 46 -2.36 -4.25 -6.57
C SER A 46 -2.73 -3.84 -5.15
N ALA A 47 -3.64 -4.59 -4.54
CA ALA A 47 -3.99 -4.42 -3.14
C ALA A 47 -4.17 -5.77 -2.47
N TYR A 48 -3.80 -5.86 -1.19
CA TYR A 48 -4.11 -6.99 -0.35
C TYR A 48 -5.40 -6.68 0.42
N GLY A 49 -6.54 -7.15 -0.10
CA GLY A 49 -7.86 -6.91 0.45
C GLY A 49 -8.53 -8.17 0.98
N ARG A 50 -9.63 -8.00 1.71
CA ARG A 50 -10.50 -9.12 2.09
C ARG A 50 -11.44 -9.43 0.92
N GLY A 51 -11.32 -10.62 0.34
CA GLY A 51 -12.07 -11.02 -0.86
C GLY A 51 -13.60 -11.10 -0.69
N TYR A 52 -14.14 -10.84 0.49
CA TYR A 52 -15.58 -10.78 0.75
C TYR A 52 -16.17 -9.37 0.69
N LEU A 53 -15.36 -8.33 0.49
CA LEU A 53 -15.86 -6.99 0.26
C LEU A 53 -16.22 -6.83 -1.23
N PRO A 54 -17.49 -6.53 -1.58
CA PRO A 54 -17.90 -6.42 -2.97
C PRO A 54 -17.32 -5.19 -3.69
N GLN A 55 -16.91 -4.18 -2.93
CA GLN A 55 -16.28 -2.95 -3.43
C GLN A 55 -15.26 -2.41 -2.43
N TRP A 56 -14.38 -1.52 -2.91
CA TRP A 56 -13.57 -0.71 -2.03
C TRP A 56 -14.47 0.19 -1.16
N PRO A 57 -14.27 0.27 0.17
CA PRO A 57 -15.14 1.07 1.03
C PRO A 57 -15.11 2.55 0.63
N ALA A 58 -16.26 3.19 0.55
CA ALA A 58 -16.38 4.59 0.11
C ALA A 58 -15.80 5.58 1.13
N ASP A 59 -15.87 5.21 2.41
CA ASP A 59 -15.34 5.93 3.57
C ASP A 59 -13.86 5.57 3.87
N ALA A 60 -13.22 4.72 3.06
CA ALA A 60 -11.87 4.24 3.33
C ALA A 60 -10.82 5.35 3.44
N LEU A 61 -11.10 6.52 2.87
CA LEU A 61 -10.20 7.68 2.83
C LEU A 61 -10.66 8.83 3.74
N GLU A 62 -11.75 8.66 4.49
CA GLU A 62 -12.29 9.73 5.33
C GLU A 62 -11.26 10.18 6.38
N GLY A 63 -11.07 11.49 6.50
CA GLY A 63 -10.14 12.09 7.46
C GLY A 63 -8.65 11.93 7.10
N MET A 64 -8.31 11.33 5.96
CA MET A 64 -6.94 11.24 5.48
C MET A 64 -6.47 12.54 4.84
N SER A 65 -5.18 12.85 4.99
CA SER A 65 -4.52 13.86 4.15
C SER A 65 -4.43 13.40 2.70
N GLU A 66 -4.12 14.30 1.78
CA GLU A 66 -3.90 13.96 0.37
C GLU A 66 -2.77 12.91 0.21
N ALA A 67 -1.70 13.04 1.00
CA ALA A 67 -0.57 12.12 0.97
C ALA A 67 -0.96 10.71 1.47
N GLN A 68 -1.78 10.64 2.52
CA GLN A 68 -2.30 9.36 3.01
C GLN A 68 -3.27 8.73 2.01
N SER A 69 -4.16 9.55 1.43
CA SER A 69 -5.14 9.11 0.43
C SER A 69 -4.45 8.51 -0.81
N ALA A 70 -3.39 9.15 -1.32
CA ALA A 70 -2.65 8.68 -2.49
C ALA A 70 -2.15 7.22 -2.37
N VAL A 71 -1.88 6.78 -1.14
CA VAL A 71 -1.41 5.40 -0.85
C VAL A 71 -2.56 4.45 -0.53
N MET A 72 -3.68 4.96 -0.01
CA MET A 72 -4.82 4.16 0.48
C MET A 72 -5.98 4.02 -0.53
N GLU A 73 -5.94 4.76 -1.65
CA GLU A 73 -6.88 4.61 -2.77
C GLU A 73 -6.89 3.18 -3.34
N ALA A 74 -8.05 2.76 -3.86
CA ALA A 74 -8.25 1.46 -4.52
C ALA A 74 -7.17 1.15 -5.58
N PRO A 75 -6.87 -0.13 -5.87
CA PRO A 75 -5.78 -0.46 -6.78
C PRO A 75 -6.14 -0.13 -8.24
N TYR A 76 -5.35 0.74 -8.88
CA TYR A 76 -5.40 0.99 -10.31
C TYR A 76 -4.09 1.57 -10.82
N HIS A 77 -3.84 1.40 -12.12
CA HIS A 77 -2.58 1.80 -12.72
C HIS A 77 -2.37 3.33 -12.64
N PRO A 78 -1.17 3.85 -12.32
CA PRO A 78 -0.94 5.30 -12.19
C PRO A 78 -1.31 6.15 -13.42
N ARG A 79 -1.23 5.57 -14.62
CA ARG A 79 -1.69 6.17 -15.88
C ARG A 79 -3.19 6.47 -15.92
N MET A 80 -4.00 5.87 -15.05
CA MET A 80 -5.43 6.16 -14.95
C MET A 80 -5.68 7.33 -13.99
N ASN A 81 -4.89 8.40 -14.14
CA ASN A 81 -4.99 9.62 -13.35
C ASN A 81 -4.93 9.39 -11.83
N ARG A 82 -3.98 8.55 -11.36
CA ARG A 82 -3.77 8.34 -9.92
C ARG A 82 -2.86 9.41 -9.33
N THR A 83 -3.27 9.98 -8.19
CA THR A 83 -2.39 10.78 -7.33
C THR A 83 -1.26 9.89 -6.82
N TYR A 84 -0.04 10.42 -6.74
CA TYR A 84 1.10 9.64 -6.26
C TYR A 84 1.87 10.38 -5.18
N LEU A 85 2.64 9.62 -4.39
CA LEU A 85 3.51 10.16 -3.36
C LEU A 85 4.89 10.46 -3.95
N THR A 86 5.40 11.68 -3.74
CA THR A 86 6.77 12.04 -4.10
C THR A 86 7.78 11.41 -3.13
N PRO A 87 9.08 11.35 -3.47
CA PRO A 87 10.12 10.89 -2.55
C PRO A 87 10.16 11.66 -1.22
N GLU A 88 9.67 12.90 -1.20
CA GLU A 88 9.57 13.76 -0.01
C GLU A 88 8.29 13.50 0.80
N GLY A 89 7.47 12.51 0.42
CA GLY A 89 6.25 12.14 1.14
C GLY A 89 5.08 13.10 0.90
N LYS A 90 5.08 13.84 -0.22
CA LYS A 90 4.00 14.76 -0.57
C LYS A 90 3.09 14.17 -1.64
N ALA A 91 1.80 14.47 -1.60
CA ALA A 91 0.92 14.18 -2.71
C ALA A 91 1.32 15.03 -3.92
N ALA A 92 1.33 14.42 -5.09
CA ALA A 92 1.50 15.09 -6.37
C ALA A 92 0.36 14.68 -7.31
N PRO A 93 -0.13 15.63 -8.14
CA PRO A 93 -1.17 15.33 -9.09
C PRO A 93 -0.71 14.24 -10.06
N PRO A 94 -1.64 13.48 -10.65
CA PRO A 94 -1.30 12.49 -11.65
C PRO A 94 -0.48 13.10 -12.78
N ARG A 95 0.45 12.33 -13.36
CA ARG A 95 1.16 12.81 -14.54
C ARG A 95 0.16 13.00 -15.67
N PRO A 96 0.05 14.19 -16.27
CA PRO A 96 -0.92 14.44 -17.33
C PRO A 96 -0.66 13.49 -18.50
N ARG A 97 -1.74 12.95 -19.05
CA ARG A 97 -1.69 12.22 -20.33
C ARG A 97 -1.73 13.23 -21.46
N GLU A 98 -1.00 12.93 -22.53
CA GLU A 98 -1.07 13.71 -23.76
C GLU A 98 -2.52 13.78 -24.28
N PRO A 99 -3.05 14.97 -24.63
CA PRO A 99 -4.46 15.13 -25.01
C PRO A 99 -4.93 14.16 -26.09
N PHE A 100 -4.10 13.93 -27.12
CA PHE A 100 -4.45 13.00 -28.22
C PHE A 100 -4.65 11.55 -27.76
N LYS A 101 -3.99 11.13 -26.66
CA LYS A 101 -4.15 9.78 -26.09
C LYS A 101 -5.45 9.68 -25.29
N VAL A 102 -5.92 10.79 -24.72
CA VAL A 102 -7.19 10.84 -24.01
C VAL A 102 -8.32 10.80 -25.04
N GLU A 103 -8.27 11.66 -26.05
CA GLU A 103 -9.23 11.70 -27.16
C GLU A 103 -9.31 10.35 -27.90
N PHE A 104 -8.18 9.70 -28.13
CA PHE A 104 -8.15 8.36 -28.73
C PHE A 104 -8.87 7.33 -27.85
N ASP A 105 -8.57 7.28 -26.55
CA ASP A 105 -9.21 6.35 -25.62
C ASP A 105 -10.73 6.59 -25.56
N GLU A 106 -11.17 7.85 -25.51
CA GLU A 106 -12.59 8.22 -25.54
C GLU A 106 -13.27 7.77 -26.83
N ARG A 107 -12.63 7.91 -27.99
CA ARG A 107 -13.21 7.46 -29.27
C ARG A 107 -13.32 5.93 -29.38
N VAL A 108 -12.41 5.18 -28.75
CA VAL A 108 -12.34 3.71 -28.88
C VAL A 108 -13.12 2.98 -27.79
N PHE A 109 -13.12 3.51 -26.57
CA PHE A 109 -13.70 2.85 -25.39
C PHE A 109 -14.90 3.60 -24.79
N GLY A 110 -15.26 4.77 -25.33
CA GLY A 110 -16.43 5.57 -24.93
C GLY A 110 -17.72 5.07 -25.54
#